data_AF-A0A125T1U9-F1
#
_entry.id   AF-A0A125T1U9-F1
#
_cell.length_a   1.000
_cell.length_b   1.000
_cell.length_c   1.000
_cell.angle_alpha   90.00
_cell.angle_beta   90.00
_cell.angle_gamma   90.00
#
_symmetry.space_group_name_H-M   'P 1'
#
loop_
_entity.id
_entity.type
_entity.pdbx_description
1 polymer ?
#
loop_
_entity_poly.entity_id
_entity_poly.type
_entity_poly.pdbx_seq_one_letter_code
_entity_poly.pdbx_strand_id
1 'polypeptide(L)'
;MFFSIIKLIRFEKSFLTAFSIFLPAWQKTKDINLSLAYAIPIFTIVASGFIINDINDIERDFVNNPNRVLPKKLITTEFAITIYYFLLLTTLVIIKFLYRWATYSYSCFIWC
;
A
#
# COMPACT_ATOMS: atom_id res chain seq x y z
N MET A 1 14.26 -11.89 -8.63
CA MET A 1 12.81 -11.65 -8.62
C MET A 1 12.36 -10.86 -7.39
N PHE A 2 12.61 -11.34 -6.16
CA PHE A 2 12.21 -10.65 -4.92
C PHE A 2 12.67 -9.18 -4.82
N PHE A 3 13.96 -8.90 -5.04
CA PHE A 3 14.48 -7.52 -5.04
C PHE A 3 13.83 -6.60 -6.08
N SER A 4 13.37 -7.15 -7.20
CA SER A 4 12.67 -6.39 -8.23
C SER A 4 11.28 -5.97 -7.73
N ILE A 5 10.60 -6.82 -6.97
CA ILE A 5 9.30 -6.51 -6.35
C ILE A 5 9.46 -5.40 -5.31
N ILE A 6 10.48 -5.48 -4.44
CA ILE A 6 10.79 -4.43 -3.45
C ILE A 6 11.00 -3.08 -4.13
N LYS A 7 11.75 -3.04 -5.23
CA LYS A 7 11.98 -1.82 -6.01
C LYS A 7 10.70 -1.32 -6.69
N LEU A 8 9.89 -2.22 -7.22
CA LEU A 8 8.64 -1.88 -7.91
C LEU A 8 7.63 -1.22 -6.96
N ILE A 9 7.46 -1.75 -5.74
CA ILE A 9 6.57 -1.14 -4.73
C ILE A 9 7.17 0.10 -4.06
N ARG A 10 8.42 0.46 -4.41
CA ARG A 10 9.22 1.51 -3.77
C ARG A 10 9.14 1.41 -2.26
N PHE A 11 9.54 0.25 -1.74
CA PHE A 11 9.29 -0.17 -0.36
C PHE A 11 9.61 0.92 0.67
N GLU A 12 10.74 1.60 0.53
CA GLU A 12 11.18 2.65 1.46
C GLU A 12 10.17 3.82 1.51
N LYS A 13 9.67 4.26 0.35
CA LYS A 13 8.70 5.36 0.26
C LYS A 13 7.34 4.93 0.79
N SER A 14 6.87 3.76 0.39
CA SER A 14 5.59 3.20 0.86
C SER A 14 5.61 2.96 2.37
N PHE A 15 6.74 2.48 2.91
CA PHE A 15 6.95 2.27 4.34
C PHE A 15 6.96 3.58 5.12
N LEU A 16 7.70 4.60 4.66
CA LEU A 16 7.73 5.91 5.32
C LEU A 16 6.33 6.55 5.38
N THR A 17 5.54 6.44 4.31
CA THR A 17 4.16 6.95 4.30
C THR A 17 3.28 6.20 5.30
N ALA A 18 3.36 4.87 5.37
CA ALA A 18 2.63 4.10 6.37
C ALA A 18 3.07 4.43 7.81
N PHE A 19 4.38 4.60 8.01
CA PHE A 19 4.94 4.97 9.30
C PHE A 19 4.50 6.37 9.77
N SER A 20 4.30 7.30 8.84
CA SER A 20 3.76 8.64 9.12
C SER A 20 2.33 8.61 9.68
N ILE A 21 1.58 7.52 9.43
CA ILE A 21 0.25 7.28 10.00
C ILE A 21 0.34 6.44 11.29
N PHE A 22 1.25 5.47 11.32
CA PHE A 22 1.46 4.60 12.48
C PHE A 22 1.84 5.38 13.74
N LEU A 23 2.85 6.25 13.67
CA LEU A 23 3.37 6.98 14.83
C LEU A 23 2.32 7.83 15.56
N PRO A 24 1.58 8.74 14.88
CA PRO A 24 0.57 9.54 15.55
C PRO A 24 -0.60 8.70 16.07
N ALA A 25 -0.99 7.64 15.34
CA ALA A 25 -2.01 6.70 15.81
C ALA A 25 -1.58 6.05 17.13
N TRP A 26 -0.34 5.54 17.19
CA TRP A 26 0.19 4.88 18.38
C TRP A 26 0.37 5.85 19.53
N GLN A 27 0.83 7.06 19.26
CA GLN A 27 0.96 8.09 20.29
C GLN A 27 -0.39 8.42 20.94
N LYS A 28 -1.48 8.45 20.15
CA LYS A 28 -2.83 8.78 20.61
C LYS A 28 -3.54 7.62 21.31
N THR A 29 -3.47 6.41 20.75
CA THR A 29 -4.26 5.26 21.23
C THR A 29 -3.49 4.40 22.23
N LYS A 30 -2.15 4.44 22.19
CA LYS A 30 -1.24 3.50 22.87
C LYS A 30 -1.50 2.04 22.51
N ASP A 31 -2.28 1.78 21.46
CA ASP A 31 -2.61 0.46 20.95
C ASP A 31 -1.87 0.20 19.64
N ILE A 32 -0.95 -0.75 19.67
CA ILE A 32 -0.14 -1.14 18.51
C ILE A 32 -1.02 -1.78 17.42
N ASN A 33 -2.01 -2.59 17.80
CA ASN A 33 -2.86 -3.30 16.84
C ASN A 33 -3.73 -2.29 16.07
N LEU A 34 -4.32 -1.33 16.77
CA LEU A 34 -5.12 -0.27 16.15
C LEU A 34 -4.26 0.64 15.25
N SER A 35 -3.02 0.90 15.65
CA SER A 35 -2.09 1.71 14.86
C SER A 35 -1.63 1.00 13.59
N LEU A 36 -1.35 -0.30 13.68
CA LEU A 36 -1.05 -1.15 12.51
C LEU A 36 -2.26 -1.26 11.59
N ALA A 37 -3.47 -1.41 12.14
CA ALA A 37 -4.70 -1.44 11.38
C ALA A 37 -4.88 -0.19 10.50
N TYR A 38 -4.48 1.00 10.98
CA TYR A 38 -4.49 2.21 10.15
C TYR A 38 -3.31 2.32 9.17
N ALA A 39 -2.12 1.85 9.55
CA ALA A 39 -0.92 2.00 8.73
C ALA A 39 -0.83 1.01 7.55
N ILE A 40 -1.24 -0.25 7.74
CA ILE A 40 -1.16 -1.29 6.71
C ILE A 40 -1.94 -0.92 5.41
N PRO A 41 -3.20 -0.45 5.45
CA PRO A 41 -3.90 -0.09 4.22
C PRO A 41 -3.25 1.10 3.50
N ILE A 42 -2.57 1.98 4.24
CA ILE A 42 -1.78 3.09 3.67
C ILE A 42 -0.55 2.56 2.94
N PHE A 43 0.15 1.59 3.52
CA PHE A 43 1.26 0.93 2.83
C PHE A 43 0.81 0.31 1.50
N THR A 44 -0.28 -0.47 1.52
CA THR A 44 -0.73 -1.22 0.34
C THR A 44 -1.26 -0.31 -0.76
N ILE A 45 -2.02 0.74 -0.42
CA ILE A 45 -2.54 1.68 -1.42
C ILE A 45 -1.41 2.50 -2.05
N VAL A 46 -0.45 2.98 -1.27
CA VAL A 46 0.68 3.76 -1.78
C VAL A 46 1.58 2.89 -2.67
N ALA A 47 1.86 1.65 -2.24
CA ALA A 47 2.58 0.69 -3.06
C ALA A 47 1.86 0.42 -4.39
N SER A 48 0.54 0.23 -4.39
CA SER A 48 -0.23 0.09 -5.63
C SER A 48 -0.15 1.35 -6.51
N GLY A 49 -0.20 2.54 -5.91
CA GLY A 49 -0.08 3.83 -6.58
C GLY A 49 1.27 3.98 -7.31
N PHE A 50 2.36 3.53 -6.68
CA PHE A 50 3.66 3.52 -7.36
C PHE A 50 3.74 2.54 -8.52
N ILE A 51 3.14 1.35 -8.39
CA ILE A 51 3.13 0.37 -9.49
C ILE A 51 2.39 0.92 -10.71
N ILE A 52 1.18 1.45 -10.53
CA ILE A 52 0.40 1.98 -11.65
C ILE A 52 1.07 3.20 -12.29
N ASN A 53 1.74 4.03 -11.48
CA ASN A 53 2.55 5.14 -11.99
C ASN A 53 3.71 4.62 -12.87
N ASP A 54 4.44 3.61 -12.40
CA ASP A 54 5.54 3.02 -13.18
C ASP A 54 5.03 2.36 -14.49
N ILE A 55 3.84 1.76 -14.48
CA ILE A 55 3.21 1.20 -15.69
C ILE A 55 2.86 2.31 -16.69
N ASN A 56 2.18 3.37 -16.22
CA ASN A 56 1.75 4.48 -17.07
C ASN A 56 2.93 5.30 -17.62
N ASP A 57 4.06 5.32 -16.90
CA ASP A 57 5.25 6.06 -17.27
C ASP A 57 6.28 5.18 -18.02
N ILE A 58 5.96 3.94 -18.38
CA ILE A 58 6.95 2.97 -18.93
C ILE A 58 7.71 3.53 -20.15
N GLU A 59 7.00 4.13 -21.11
CA GLU A 59 7.60 4.73 -22.31
C GLU A 59 8.50 5.93 -21.98
N ARG A 60 8.07 6.78 -21.04
CA ARG A 60 8.85 7.93 -20.58
C ARG A 60 10.09 7.48 -19.80
N ASP A 61 9.96 6.41 -19.01
CA ASP A 61 11.04 5.86 -18.22
C ASP A 61 12.07 5.09 -19.05
N PHE A 62 11.73 4.58 -20.24
CA PHE A 62 12.74 4.06 -21.17
C PHE A 62 13.81 5.10 -21.55
N VAL A 63 13.42 6.37 -21.65
CA VAL A 63 14.33 7.48 -21.98
C VAL A 63 14.91 8.12 -20.70
N ASN A 64 14.04 8.46 -19.74
CA ASN A 64 14.44 9.26 -18.58
C ASN A 64 15.04 8.44 -17.43
N ASN A 65 14.57 7.20 -17.24
CA ASN A 65 14.93 6.35 -16.11
C ASN A 65 15.12 4.89 -16.54
N PRO A 66 16.04 4.59 -17.47
CA PRO A 66 16.19 3.24 -18.05
C PRO A 66 16.61 2.19 -17.00
N ASN A 67 16.96 2.62 -15.79
CA ASN A 67 17.33 1.77 -14.68
C ASN A 67 16.15 1.22 -13.86
N ARG A 68 14.92 1.66 -14.12
CA ARG A 68 13.71 1.17 -13.42
C ARG A 68 13.35 -0.26 -13.81
N VAL A 69 12.51 -0.89 -12.99
CA VAL A 69 12.21 -2.32 -13.06
C VAL A 69 11.50 -2.70 -14.38
N LEU A 70 10.50 -1.91 -14.80
CA LEU A 70 9.71 -2.19 -16.01
C LEU A 70 10.47 -1.89 -17.31
N PRO A 71 11.16 -0.74 -17.48
CA PRO A 71 11.99 -0.51 -18.67
C PRO A 71 13.09 -1.56 -18.85
N LYS A 72 13.71 -2.02 -17.75
CA LYS A 72 14.70 -3.11 -17.79
C LYS A 72 14.11 -4.49 -18.08
N LYS A 73 12.78 -4.62 -18.18
CA LYS A 73 12.07 -5.89 -18.33
C LYS A 73 12.46 -6.92 -17.26
N LEU A 74 12.82 -6.46 -16.05
CA LEU A 74 13.12 -7.33 -14.91
C LEU A 74 11.86 -8.01 -14.35
N ILE A 75 10.71 -7.37 -14.60
CA ILE A 75 9.36 -7.83 -14.33
C ILE A 75 8.53 -7.51 -15.57
N THR A 76 7.63 -8.42 -15.95
CA THR A 76 6.69 -8.17 -17.06
C THR A 76 5.57 -7.24 -16.61
N THR A 77 5.01 -6.48 -17.54
CA THR A 77 3.93 -5.54 -17.25
C THR A 77 2.69 -6.26 -16.71
N GLU A 78 2.39 -7.46 -17.21
CA GLU A 78 1.27 -8.29 -16.75
C GLU A 78 1.43 -8.70 -15.28
N PHE A 79 2.66 -9.05 -14.87
CA PHE A 79 2.95 -9.37 -13.49
C PHE A 79 2.84 -8.13 -12.58
N ALA A 80 3.31 -6.97 -13.05
CA ALA A 80 3.14 -5.71 -12.33
C ALA A 80 1.66 -5.34 -12.14
N ILE A 81 0.84 -5.50 -13.19
CA ILE A 81 -0.62 -5.32 -13.13
C ILE A 81 -1.25 -6.28 -12.11
N THR A 82 -0.80 -7.54 -12.07
CA THR A 82 -1.28 -8.51 -11.10
C THR A 82 -0.98 -8.08 -9.66
N ILE A 83 0.24 -7.61 -9.38
CA ILE A 83 0.61 -7.08 -8.06
C ILE A 83 -0.22 -5.83 -7.72
N TYR A 84 -0.42 -4.94 -8.69
CA TYR A 84 -1.24 -3.74 -8.51
C TYR A 84 -2.66 -4.10 -8.06
N TYR A 85 -3.36 -4.97 -8.78
CA TYR A 85 -4.72 -5.38 -8.41
C TYR A 85 -4.76 -6.15 -7.10
N PHE A 86 -3.76 -6.98 -6.82
CA PHE A 86 -3.65 -7.70 -5.55
C PHE A 86 -3.54 -6.73 -4.36
N LEU A 87 -2.67 -5.70 -4.44
CA LEU A 87 -2.51 -4.70 -3.39
C LEU A 87 -3.75 -3.81 -3.25
N LEU A 88 -4.38 -3.44 -4.35
CA LEU A 88 -5.62 -2.67 -4.34
C LEU A 88 -6.75 -3.45 -3.66
N LEU A 89 -6.94 -4.73 -4.03
CA LEU A 89 -7.94 -5.60 -3.41
C LEU A 89 -7.66 -5.79 -1.92
N THR A 90 -6.39 -6.00 -1.55
CA THR A 90 -5.96 -6.11 -0.15
C THR A 90 -6.35 -4.86 0.64
N THR A 91 -6.10 -3.67 0.08
CA THR A 91 -6.50 -2.39 0.69
C THR A 91 -8.02 -2.35 0.92
N LEU A 92 -8.82 -2.68 -0.10
CA LEU A 92 -10.28 -2.65 -0.01
C LEU A 92 -10.83 -3.63 1.04
N VAL A 93 -10.25 -4.83 1.12
CA VAL A 93 -10.63 -5.84 2.12
C VAL A 93 -10.34 -5.33 3.53
N ILE A 94 -9.14 -4.76 3.77
CA ILE A 94 -8.76 -4.21 5.07
C ILE A 94 -9.68 -3.06 5.46
N ILE A 95 -9.89 -2.07 4.56
CA ILE A 95 -10.76 -0.92 4.85
C ILE A 95 -12.19 -1.38 5.16
N LYS A 96 -12.74 -2.33 4.39
CA LYS A 96 -14.08 -2.89 4.65
C LYS A 96 -14.15 -3.54 6.03
N PHE A 97 -13.13 -4.31 6.41
CA PHE A 97 -13.05 -4.94 7.73
C PHE A 97 -13.02 -3.90 8.85
N LEU A 98 -12.17 -2.87 8.73
CA LEU A 98 -12.05 -1.80 9.73
C LEU A 98 -13.31 -0.97 9.87
N TYR A 99 -13.95 -0.64 8.75
CA TYR A 99 -15.24 0.06 8.76
C TYR A 99 -16.31 -0.73 9.51
N ARG A 100 -16.41 -2.04 9.23
CA ARG A 100 -17.34 -2.94 9.92
C ARG A 100 -17.03 -3.05 11.41
N TRP A 101 -15.76 -3.15 11.78
CA TRP A 101 -15.37 -3.21 13.19
C TRP A 101 -15.75 -1.93 13.92
N ALA A 102 -15.44 -0.76 13.35
CA ALA A 102 -15.76 0.53 13.93
C ALA A 102 -17.28 0.69 14.14
N THR A 103 -18.11 0.35 13.15
CA THR A 103 -19.58 0.46 13.28
C THR A 103 -20.14 -0.46 14.35
N TYR A 104 -19.62 -1.69 14.52
CA TYR A 104 -20.03 -2.55 15.63
C TYR A 104 -19.65 -1.97 16.99
N SER A 105 -18.45 -1.41 17.14
CA SER A 105 -18.02 -0.77 18.38
C SER A 105 -18.89 0.43 18.75
N TYR A 106 -19.25 1.28 17.77
CA TYR A 106 -20.18 2.39 18.00
C TYR A 106 -21.57 1.92 18.39
N SER A 107 -22.11 0.89 17.73
CA SER A 107 -23.42 0.35 18.07
C SER A 107 -23.44 -0.24 19.49
N CYS A 108 -22.42 -0.99 19.92
CA CYS A 108 -22.36 -1.47 21.31
C CYS A 108 -22.32 -0.33 22.33
N PHE A 109 -21.65 0.78 22.01
CA PHE A 109 -21.57 1.92 22.93
C PHE A 109 -22.89 2.68 23.10
N ILE A 110 -23.71 2.77 22.04
CA ILE A 110 -25.00 3.47 22.08
C ILE A 110 -26.07 2.65 22.83
N TRP A 111 -25.98 1.33 22.79
CA TRP A 111 -26.96 0.40 23.36
C TRP A 111 -26.52 -0.23 24.69
N CYS A 112 -25.45 0.27 25.32
CA CYS A 112 -25.03 -0.04 26.70
C CYS A 112 -25.32 1.14 27.63
#